data_AF-A0A347AF56-F1
#
_entry.id   AF-A0A347AF56-F1
#
_cell.length_a   1.000
_cell.length_b   1.000
_cell.length_c   1.000
_cell.angle_alpha   90.00
_cell.angle_beta   90.00
_cell.angle_gamma   90.00
#
_symmetry.space_group_name_H-M   'P 1'
#
loop_
_entity.id
_entity.type
_entity.pdbx_description
1 polymer ?
#
loop_
_entity_poly.entity_id
_entity_poly.type
_entity_poly.pdbx_seq_one_letter_code
_entity_poly.pdbx_strand_id
1 'polypeptide(L)'
;MQKRKHIFLDETSKIELMERKIKKYERYKPHSLKTTEEDFRIQEKLAMLSVVASNFMMTGHSPTLVLTKREDGDEIMCPVGGGQKDRAREIILKADFRKLYRGGKGRKTDPLMIITAICMYVMRQDNPRRGDIRYSNDFISSVGVTKDIYQHISQKLDDFKNS
;
A
#
# COMPACT_ATOMS: atom_id res chain seq x y z
N MET A 1 16.08 -58.29 6.75
CA MET A 1 15.31 -57.07 7.09
C MET A 1 16.13 -56.19 8.02
N GLN A 2 16.53 -54.99 7.60
CA GLN A 2 17.15 -54.02 8.50
C GLN A 2 16.07 -53.51 9.49
N LYS A 3 16.17 -53.92 10.76
CA LYS A 3 15.31 -53.38 11.82
C LYS A 3 15.69 -51.90 12.05
N ARG A 4 14.74 -50.97 11.89
CA ARG A 4 14.94 -49.56 12.25
C ARG A 4 15.24 -49.49 13.75
N LYS A 5 16.44 -49.03 14.11
CA LYS A 5 16.76 -48.69 15.50
C LYS A 5 16.00 -47.42 15.88
N HIS A 6 15.16 -47.49 16.90
CA HIS A 6 14.61 -46.29 17.53
C HIS A 6 15.76 -45.61 18.30
N ILE A 7 16.25 -44.51 17.76
CA ILE A 7 17.21 -43.66 18.45
C ILE A 7 16.39 -42.71 19.32
N PHE A 8 16.44 -42.91 20.64
CA PHE A 8 15.93 -41.94 21.59
C PHE A 8 16.88 -40.75 21.57
N LEU A 9 16.43 -39.64 21.00
CA LEU A 9 17.15 -38.38 21.06
C LEU A 9 16.93 -37.74 22.44
N ASP A 10 18.01 -37.28 23.04
CA ASP A 10 17.98 -36.47 24.26
C ASP A 10 17.16 -35.20 24.03
N GLU A 11 16.60 -34.64 25.10
CA GLU A 11 15.74 -33.46 25.02
C GLU A 11 16.43 -32.25 24.38
N THR A 12 17.71 -32.04 24.69
CA THR A 12 18.55 -31.00 24.08
C THR A 12 18.67 -31.17 22.56
N SER A 13 18.87 -32.41 22.11
CA SER A 13 18.98 -32.73 20.67
C SER A 13 17.64 -32.53 19.95
N LYS A 14 16.51 -32.77 20.63
CA LYS A 14 15.18 -32.48 20.09
C LYS A 14 14.94 -30.98 19.94
N ILE A 15 15.38 -30.19 20.92
CA ILE A 15 15.29 -28.72 20.89
C ILE A 15 16.08 -28.16 19.71
N GLU A 16 17.34 -28.56 19.54
CA GLU A 16 18.17 -28.10 18.41
C GLU A 16 17.59 -28.47 17.03
N LEU A 17 16.98 -29.65 16.92
CA LEU A 17 16.30 -30.09 15.70
C LEU A 17 15.08 -29.23 15.41
N MET A 18 14.32 -28.87 16.44
CA MET A 18 13.18 -27.95 16.33
C MET A 18 13.63 -26.55 15.94
N GLU A 19 14.68 -26.00 16.56
CA GLU A 19 15.26 -24.71 16.18
C GLU A 19 15.73 -24.69 14.72
N ARG A 20 16.41 -25.75 14.26
CA ARG A 20 16.82 -25.88 12.85
C ARG A 20 15.62 -25.94 11.90
N LYS A 21 14.53 -26.60 12.30
CA LYS A 21 13.29 -26.65 11.52
C LYS A 21 12.59 -25.30 11.46
N ILE A 22 12.52 -24.57 12.58
CA ILE A 22 11.95 -23.22 12.65
C ILE A 22 12.78 -22.27 11.76
N LYS A 23 14.10 -22.26 11.91
CA LYS A 23 15.01 -21.43 11.09
C LYS A 23 14.90 -21.74 9.60
N LYS A 24 14.73 -23.01 9.24
CA LYS A 24 14.48 -23.42 7.84
C LYS A 24 13.11 -22.94 7.36
N TYR A 25 12.08 -23.05 8.19
CA TYR A 25 10.74 -22.60 7.86
C TYR A 25 10.67 -21.08 7.65
N GLU A 26 11.28 -20.28 8.52
CA GLU A 26 11.36 -18.82 8.37
C GLU A 26 12.08 -18.42 7.07
N ARG A 27 13.20 -19.10 6.76
CA ARG A 27 13.97 -18.83 5.53
C ARG A 27 13.19 -19.11 4.25
N TYR A 28 12.35 -20.16 4.24
CA TYR A 28 11.58 -20.60 3.08
C TYR A 28 10.07 -20.35 3.22
N LYS A 29 9.69 -19.43 4.11
CA LYS A 29 8.28 -19.12 4.41
C LYS A 29 7.57 -18.68 3.12
N PRO A 30 6.43 -19.30 2.75
CA PRO A 30 5.64 -18.88 1.60
C PRO A 30 5.27 -17.41 1.69
N HIS A 31 5.23 -16.72 0.54
CA HIS A 31 4.93 -15.29 0.46
C HIS A 31 3.61 -14.90 1.14
N SER A 32 2.60 -15.77 1.11
CA SER A 32 1.30 -15.56 1.75
C SER A 32 1.34 -15.55 3.29
N LEU A 33 2.44 -16.03 3.88
CA LEU A 33 2.61 -16.17 5.34
C LEU A 33 3.68 -15.23 5.91
N LYS A 34 4.39 -14.48 5.07
CA LYS A 34 5.35 -13.46 5.52
C LYS A 34 4.58 -12.29 6.15
N THR A 35 5.06 -11.81 7.28
CA THR A 35 4.53 -10.56 7.86
C THR A 35 4.91 -9.40 6.95
N THR A 36 4.17 -8.28 7.06
CA THR A 36 4.44 -7.06 6.28
C THR A 36 5.84 -6.49 6.47
N GLU A 37 6.50 -6.85 7.58
CA GLU A 37 7.88 -6.49 7.91
C GLU A 37 8.92 -7.42 7.26
N GLU A 38 8.56 -8.67 6.94
CA GLU A 38 9.46 -9.70 6.37
C GLU A 38 9.52 -9.69 4.83
N ASP A 39 8.60 -8.99 4.17
CA ASP A 39 8.53 -8.93 2.72
C ASP A 39 9.20 -7.64 2.18
N PHE A 40 10.39 -7.81 1.61
CA PHE A 40 11.15 -6.73 0.97
C PHE A 40 10.33 -5.94 -0.06
N ARG A 41 9.42 -6.61 -0.78
CA ARG A 41 8.55 -5.94 -1.76
C ARG A 41 7.53 -5.02 -1.11
N ILE A 42 7.06 -5.38 0.08
CA ILE A 42 6.16 -4.54 0.87
C ILE A 42 6.95 -3.35 1.41
N GLN A 43 8.14 -3.57 1.96
CA GLN A 43 9.00 -2.48 2.41
C GLN A 43 9.32 -1.48 1.28
N GLU A 44 9.64 -1.97 0.08
CA GLU A 44 9.90 -1.14 -1.09
C GLU A 44 8.68 -0.29 -1.47
N LYS A 45 7.49 -0.89 -1.52
CA LYS A 45 6.23 -0.16 -1.75
C LYS A 45 5.96 0.90 -0.69
N LEU A 46 6.24 0.60 0.58
CA LEU A 46 6.06 1.55 1.69
C LEU A 46 7.05 2.70 1.63
N ALA A 47 8.30 2.44 1.21
CA ALA A 47 9.29 3.47 0.96
C ALA A 47 8.85 4.40 -0.18
N MET A 48 8.38 3.83 -1.30
CA MET A 48 7.81 4.59 -2.41
C MET A 48 6.59 5.41 -1.99
N LEU A 49 5.68 4.86 -1.17
CA LEU A 49 4.56 5.60 -0.59
C LEU A 49 5.06 6.80 0.22
N SER A 50 6.13 6.66 1.00
CA SER A 50 6.67 7.77 1.78
C SER A 50 7.21 8.89 0.90
N VAL A 51 7.90 8.56 -0.21
CA VAL A 51 8.38 9.55 -1.19
C VAL A 51 7.21 10.30 -1.82
N VAL A 52 6.20 9.57 -2.30
CA VAL A 52 5.01 10.12 -2.93
C VAL A 52 4.20 10.98 -1.96
N ALA A 53 4.01 10.51 -0.72
CA ALA A 53 3.28 11.23 0.31
C ALA A 53 3.93 12.58 0.65
N SER A 54 5.27 12.63 0.70
CA SER A 54 6.01 13.89 0.90
C SER A 54 5.80 14.86 -0.26
N ASN A 55 5.85 14.39 -1.50
CA ASN A 55 5.65 15.25 -2.69
C ASN A 55 4.22 15.81 -2.80
N PHE A 56 3.22 15.06 -2.32
CA PHE A 56 1.83 15.50 -2.34
C PHE A 56 1.37 16.21 -1.07
N MET A 57 2.24 16.34 -0.06
CA MET A 57 1.87 16.82 1.28
C MET A 57 0.67 16.04 1.85
N MET A 58 0.67 14.71 1.69
CA MET A 58 -0.40 13.87 2.23
C MET A 58 -0.37 13.90 3.75
N THR A 59 -1.54 14.03 4.36
CA THR A 59 -1.63 14.06 5.81
C THR A 59 -1.46 12.66 6.39
N GLY A 60 -0.52 12.53 7.32
CA GLY A 60 -0.06 11.26 7.86
C GLY A 60 -0.93 10.69 8.97
N HIS A 61 -1.32 11.51 9.96
CA HIS A 61 -2.02 11.08 11.19
C HIS A 61 -3.22 12.01 11.46
N SER A 62 -4.13 11.58 12.35
CA SER A 62 -5.32 12.26 12.93
C SER A 62 -5.92 13.42 12.14
N PRO A 63 -7.21 13.39 11.76
CA PRO A 63 -7.83 14.48 11.01
C PRO A 63 -7.62 15.83 11.70
N THR A 64 -6.97 16.75 10.99
CA THR A 64 -6.88 18.15 11.40
C THR A 64 -8.29 18.73 11.36
N LEU A 65 -8.82 19.14 12.51
CA LEU A 65 -10.09 19.85 12.55
C LEU A 65 -9.88 21.26 12.00
N VAL A 66 -10.61 21.61 10.93
CA VAL A 66 -10.59 22.93 10.30
C VAL A 66 -11.95 23.58 10.47
N LEU A 67 -11.95 24.86 10.87
CA LEU A 67 -13.17 25.67 10.96
C LEU A 67 -13.73 25.87 9.55
N THR A 68 -14.92 25.34 9.31
CA THR A 68 -15.61 25.45 8.02
C THR A 68 -16.90 26.20 8.24
N LYS A 69 -17.13 27.27 7.47
CA LYS A 69 -18.38 28.04 7.48
C LYS A 69 -19.43 27.32 6.65
N ARG A 70 -20.60 27.03 7.24
CA ARG A 70 -21.79 26.61 6.47
C ARG A 70 -22.44 27.82 5.80
N GLU A 71 -23.31 27.55 4.83
CA GLU A 71 -24.09 28.58 4.12
C GLU A 71 -24.96 29.43 5.09
N ASP A 72 -25.33 28.85 6.24
CA ASP A 72 -26.09 29.53 7.31
C ASP A 72 -25.23 30.41 8.25
N GLY A 73 -23.92 30.49 8.04
CA GLY A 73 -23.00 31.35 8.81
C GLY A 73 -22.35 30.70 10.04
N ASP A 74 -22.78 29.51 10.44
CA ASP A 74 -22.19 28.79 11.57
C ASP A 74 -20.81 28.22 11.24
N GLU A 75 -19.84 28.46 12.13
CA GLU A 75 -18.49 27.90 12.09
C GLU A 75 -18.45 26.56 12.82
N ILE A 76 -18.28 25.47 12.08
CA ILE A 76 -18.18 24.12 12.64
C ILE A 76 -16.77 23.60 12.42
N MET A 77 -16.17 22.98 13.45
CA MET A 77 -14.94 22.22 13.28
C MET A 77 -15.24 20.93 12.50
N CYS A 78 -14.77 20.86 11.26
CA CYS A 78 -14.88 19.66 10.44
C CYS A 78 -13.51 18.96 10.36
N PRO A 79 -13.44 17.63 10.52
CA PRO A 79 -12.21 16.89 10.28
C PRO A 79 -11.82 16.98 8.80
N VAL A 80 -10.68 17.60 8.51
CA VAL A 80 -10.11 17.70 7.16
C VAL A 80 -8.76 16.99 7.15
N GLY A 81 -8.63 15.99 6.27
CA GLY A 81 -7.36 15.36 5.94
C GLY A 81 -6.67 14.68 7.13
N GLY A 82 -7.21 13.55 7.59
CA GLY A 82 -6.51 12.64 8.50
C GLY A 82 -6.31 11.28 7.87
N GLY A 83 -5.15 10.66 8.09
CA GLY A 83 -4.90 9.27 7.67
C GLY A 83 -4.96 9.04 6.16
N GLN A 84 -4.62 10.04 5.34
CA GLN A 84 -4.50 9.85 3.89
C GLN A 84 -3.37 8.88 3.58
N LYS A 85 -2.22 9.05 4.26
CA LYS A 85 -1.08 8.14 4.13
C LYS A 85 -1.44 6.72 4.59
N ASP A 86 -2.18 6.60 5.69
CA ASP A 86 -2.59 5.29 6.23
C ASP A 86 -3.61 4.58 5.34
N ARG A 87 -4.60 5.29 4.80
CA ARG A 87 -5.54 4.72 3.82
C ARG A 87 -4.84 4.30 2.52
N ALA A 88 -3.92 5.13 2.02
CA ALA A 88 -3.11 4.75 0.87
C ALA A 88 -2.25 3.51 1.18
N ARG A 89 -1.68 3.44 2.39
CA ARG A 89 -0.93 2.27 2.88
C ARG A 89 -1.79 1.01 2.88
N GLU A 90 -3.01 1.06 3.43
CA GLU A 90 -3.91 -0.08 3.44
C GLU A 90 -4.26 -0.56 2.03
N ILE A 91 -4.56 0.36 1.12
CA ILE A 91 -4.83 0.03 -0.29
C ILE A 91 -3.61 -0.63 -0.92
N ILE A 92 -2.41 -0.08 -0.73
CA ILE A 92 -1.16 -0.61 -1.32
C ILE A 92 -0.81 -2.01 -0.80
N LEU A 93 -1.09 -2.28 0.48
CA LEU A 93 -0.85 -3.58 1.10
C LEU A 93 -1.81 -4.65 0.59
N LYS A 94 -3.09 -4.30 0.40
CA LYS A 94 -4.13 -5.24 -0.06
C LYS A 94 -4.14 -5.42 -1.57
N ALA A 95 -3.75 -4.40 -2.34
CA ALA A 95 -3.94 -4.41 -3.77
C ALA A 95 -2.81 -5.12 -4.53
N ASP A 96 -3.21 -5.97 -5.49
CA ASP A 96 -2.31 -6.53 -6.47
C ASP A 96 -2.10 -5.55 -7.63
N PHE A 97 -0.90 -4.96 -7.69
CA PHE A 97 -0.54 -3.94 -8.69
C PHE A 97 -0.70 -4.45 -10.12
N ARG A 98 -0.50 -5.75 -10.38
CA ARG A 98 -0.68 -6.36 -11.70
C ARG A 98 -2.14 -6.47 -12.11
N LYS A 99 -3.06 -6.52 -11.14
CA LYS A 99 -4.51 -6.53 -11.39
C LYS A 99 -5.04 -5.12 -11.52
N LEU A 100 -4.52 -4.18 -10.72
CA LEU A 100 -4.83 -2.75 -10.81
C LEU A 100 -4.50 -2.19 -12.19
N TYR A 101 -3.26 -2.35 -12.64
CA TYR A 101 -2.87 -1.84 -13.94
C TYR A 101 -1.99 -2.86 -14.66
N ARG A 102 -2.39 -3.20 -15.88
CA ARG A 102 -1.53 -3.92 -16.83
C ARG A 102 -1.18 -2.91 -17.89
N GLY A 103 0.09 -2.54 -17.97
CA GLY A 103 0.55 -1.71 -19.08
C GLY A 103 0.15 -2.36 -20.41
N GLY A 104 -0.31 -1.56 -21.38
CA GLY A 104 -0.51 -2.04 -22.75
C GLY A 104 0.78 -2.65 -23.33
N LYS A 105 0.69 -3.35 -24.47
CA LYS A 105 1.86 -3.94 -25.15
C LYS A 105 3.03 -2.93 -25.20
N GLY A 106 4.14 -3.27 -24.55
CA GLY A 106 5.37 -2.47 -24.55
C GLY A 106 5.54 -1.47 -23.40
N ARG A 107 4.54 -1.25 -22.54
CA ARG A 107 4.69 -0.37 -21.36
C ARG A 107 5.05 -1.20 -20.12
N LYS A 108 6.23 -0.95 -19.55
CA LYS A 108 6.59 -1.46 -18.22
C LYS A 108 5.72 -0.73 -17.19
N THR A 109 5.00 -1.50 -16.39
CA THR A 109 4.27 -1.00 -15.22
C THR A 109 5.26 -0.64 -14.12
N ASP A 110 5.39 0.65 -13.84
CA ASP A 110 6.17 1.13 -12.70
C ASP A 110 5.31 1.10 -11.42
N PRO A 111 5.73 0.41 -10.35
CA PRO A 111 5.08 0.49 -9.05
C PRO A 111 4.90 1.92 -8.52
N LEU A 112 5.86 2.82 -8.77
CA LEU A 112 5.81 4.21 -8.30
C LEU A 112 4.65 4.99 -8.95
N MET A 113 4.36 4.70 -10.21
CA MET A 113 3.22 5.26 -10.95
C MET A 113 1.89 4.80 -10.37
N ILE A 114 1.77 3.52 -10.03
CA ILE A 114 0.55 2.97 -9.41
C ILE A 114 0.35 3.58 -8.01
N ILE A 115 1.41 3.67 -7.21
CA ILE A 115 1.36 4.30 -5.87
C ILE A 115 0.94 5.76 -5.97
N THR A 116 1.52 6.51 -6.92
CA THR A 116 1.13 7.91 -7.18
C THR A 116 -0.35 8.04 -7.52
N ALA A 117 -0.88 7.17 -8.39
CA ALA A 117 -2.31 7.17 -8.72
C ALA A 117 -3.20 6.82 -7.51
N ILE A 118 -2.79 5.88 -6.65
CA ILE A 118 -3.51 5.55 -5.40
C ILE A 118 -3.53 6.75 -4.45
N CYS A 119 -2.39 7.43 -4.28
CA CYS A 119 -2.30 8.62 -3.43
C CYS A 119 -3.23 9.74 -3.94
N MET A 120 -3.22 10.00 -5.25
CA MET A 120 -4.15 10.93 -5.89
C MET A 120 -5.62 10.53 -5.66
N TYR A 121 -5.93 9.23 -5.71
CA TYR A 121 -7.28 8.73 -5.45
C TYR A 121 -7.74 9.02 -4.01
N VAL A 122 -6.92 8.74 -3.01
CA VAL A 122 -7.23 9.02 -1.60
C VAL A 122 -7.41 10.51 -1.35
N MET A 123 -6.55 11.35 -1.92
CA MET A 123 -6.66 12.80 -1.78
C MET A 123 -7.95 13.37 -2.39
N ARG A 124 -8.42 12.78 -3.51
CA ARG A 124 -9.69 13.16 -4.15
C ARG A 124 -10.90 12.80 -3.29
N GLN A 125 -10.88 11.65 -2.61
CA GLN A 125 -11.97 11.25 -1.72
C GLN A 125 -12.17 12.25 -0.56
N ASP A 126 -11.08 12.78 -0.02
CA ASP A 126 -11.15 13.74 1.09
C ASP A 126 -11.56 15.14 0.69
N ASN A 127 -11.28 15.53 -0.55
CA ASN A 127 -11.61 16.86 -1.05
C ASN A 127 -12.24 16.79 -2.44
N PRO A 128 -13.49 16.29 -2.56
CA PRO A 128 -14.18 16.18 -3.85
C PRO A 128 -14.40 17.53 -4.53
N ARG A 129 -14.40 18.63 -3.77
CA ARG A 129 -14.53 20.02 -4.28
C ARG A 129 -13.23 20.62 -4.83
N ARG A 130 -12.06 19.99 -4.65
CA ARG A 130 -10.75 20.56 -5.03
C ARG A 130 -10.47 20.56 -6.54
N GLY A 131 -11.44 20.19 -7.37
CA GLY A 131 -11.28 20.07 -8.83
C GLY A 131 -10.36 18.91 -9.23
N ASP A 132 -10.20 18.70 -10.55
CA ASP A 132 -9.26 17.72 -11.08
C ASP A 132 -7.84 17.99 -10.51
N ILE A 133 -7.21 16.96 -9.92
CA ILE A 133 -5.83 17.07 -9.44
C ILE A 133 -4.97 17.51 -10.62
N ARG A 134 -4.24 18.62 -10.47
CA ARG A 134 -3.41 19.16 -11.55
C ARG A 134 -2.28 18.18 -11.88
N TYR A 135 -2.43 17.46 -12.98
CA TYR A 135 -1.40 16.57 -13.54
C TYR A 135 -0.15 17.31 -14.03
N SER A 136 -0.15 18.65 -13.98
CA SER A 136 0.96 19.54 -14.36
C SER A 136 2.07 19.63 -13.31
N ASN A 137 2.05 18.79 -12.27
CA ASN A 137 3.15 18.73 -11.30
C ASN A 137 4.33 17.98 -11.93
N ASP A 138 5.53 18.54 -11.85
CA ASP A 138 6.78 17.94 -12.37
C ASP A 138 7.02 16.53 -11.81
N PHE A 139 6.55 16.27 -10.60
CA PHE A 139 6.59 14.92 -10.02
C PHE A 139 5.63 13.95 -10.73
N ILE A 140 4.40 14.38 -11.03
CA ILE A 140 3.42 13.54 -11.73
C ILE A 140 3.89 13.22 -13.16
N SER A 141 4.43 14.23 -13.85
CA SER A 141 4.93 14.08 -15.22
C SER A 141 6.16 13.16 -15.27
N SER A 142 7.10 13.31 -14.33
CA SER A 142 8.29 12.45 -14.25
C SER A 142 7.97 10.99 -13.90
N VAL A 143 6.97 10.75 -13.06
CA VAL A 143 6.49 9.39 -12.73
C VAL A 143 5.63 8.81 -13.86
N GLY A 144 5.15 9.64 -14.80
CA GLY A 144 4.40 9.21 -15.97
C GLY A 144 2.93 8.89 -15.72
N VAL A 145 2.33 9.45 -14.65
CA VAL A 145 0.89 9.29 -14.39
C VAL A 145 0.10 10.24 -15.28
N THR A 146 -0.60 9.70 -16.27
CA THR A 146 -1.54 10.44 -17.11
C THR A 146 -2.98 10.35 -16.57
N LYS A 147 -3.87 11.22 -17.07
CA LYS A 147 -5.30 11.20 -16.72
C LYS A 147 -5.95 9.84 -16.98
N ASP A 148 -5.63 9.20 -18.12
CA ASP A 148 -6.17 7.89 -18.48
C ASP A 148 -5.73 6.79 -17.52
N ILE A 149 -4.44 6.81 -17.13
CA ILE A 149 -3.89 5.83 -16.18
C ILE A 149 -4.55 5.99 -14.82
N TYR A 150 -4.66 7.23 -14.34
CA TYR A 150 -5.36 7.52 -13.10
C TYR A 150 -6.81 7.05 -13.14
N GLN A 151 -7.55 7.40 -14.19
CA GLN A 151 -8.97 7.06 -14.30
C GLN A 151 -9.21 5.55 -14.32
N HIS A 152 -8.37 4.79 -15.03
CA HIS A 152 -8.45 3.33 -15.04
C HIS A 152 -8.12 2.72 -13.68
N ILE A 153 -7.12 3.24 -12.96
CA ILE A 153 -6.78 2.78 -11.62
C ILE A 153 -7.88 3.14 -10.62
N SER A 154 -8.40 4.37 -10.66
CA SER A 154 -9.46 4.82 -9.75
C SER A 154 -10.74 4.01 -9.94
N GLN A 155 -11.15 3.76 -11.17
CA GLN A 155 -12.34 2.97 -11.46
C GLN A 155 -12.24 1.56 -10.88
N LYS A 156 -11.08 0.90 -11.05
CA LYS A 156 -10.86 -0.41 -10.44
C LYS A 156 -10.83 -0.38 -8.92
N LEU A 157 -10.30 0.68 -8.32
CA LEU A 157 -10.33 0.85 -6.86
C LEU A 157 -11.76 1.03 -6.35
N ASP A 158 -12.60 1.76 -7.09
CA ASP A 158 -14.03 1.88 -6.79
C ASP A 158 -14.74 0.52 -6.92
N ASP A 159 -14.44 -0.27 -7.96
CA ASP A 159 -14.98 -1.63 -8.14
C ASP A 159 -14.58 -2.56 -6.96
N PHE A 160 -13.32 -2.48 -6.51
CA PHE A 160 -12.83 -3.25 -5.35
C PHE A 160 -13.48 -2.83 -4.03
N LYS A 161 -13.96 -1.60 -3.91
CA LYS A 161 -14.62 -1.09 -2.70
C LYS A 161 -16.09 -1.47 -2.65
N ASN A 162 -16.73 -1.63 -3.82
CA ASN A 162 -18.15 -1.93 -3.96
C ASN A 162 -18.46 -3.44 -4.08
N SER A 163 -17.42 -4.28 -4.14
CA SER A 163 -17.50 -5.74 -4.16
C SER A 163 -17.26 -6.35 -2.79
#